data_AF-A0A8J4TAY1-F1
#
_entry.id   AF-A0A8J4TAY1-F1
#
_cell.length_a   1.000
_cell.length_b   1.000
_cell.length_c   1.000
_cell.angle_alpha   90.00
_cell.angle_beta   90.00
_cell.angle_gamma   90.00
#
_symmetry.space_group_name_H-M   'P 1'
#
loop_
_entity.id
_entity.type
_entity.pdbx_description
1 polymer ?
#
loop_
_entity_poly.entity_id
_entity_poly.type
_entity_poly.pdbx_seq_one_letter_code
_entity_poly.pdbx_strand_id
1 'polypeptide(L)'
;MLPLKFIDQHDFIIFYSFKVFLLVIGCYPCYMCHMYSRYEECCATPMCIMFPGLVLRTYHRGKHRITGTVFRDWVYDCFCPLCAACQLDRDMRYIEKNTGELNI
;
A
#
# COMPACT_ATOMS: atom_id res chain seq x y z
N MET A 1 -1.67 13.86 -15.23
CA MET A 1 -0.66 14.37 -14.29
C MET A 1 -1.37 14.53 -12.95
N LEU A 2 -1.63 13.42 -12.24
CA LEU A 2 -2.48 13.41 -11.05
C LEU A 2 -1.64 13.80 -9.84
N PRO A 3 -1.87 14.98 -9.22
CA PRO A 3 -1.22 15.36 -7.98
C PRO A 3 -1.89 14.57 -6.86
N LEU A 4 -1.49 13.31 -6.65
CA LEU A 4 -1.75 12.62 -5.39
C LEU A 4 -0.91 13.31 -4.32
N LYS A 5 -1.47 14.41 -3.82
CA LYS A 5 -1.01 15.14 -2.64
C LYS A 5 -0.81 14.11 -1.53
N PHE A 6 0.44 13.96 -1.13
CA PHE A 6 0.91 13.40 0.12
C PHE A 6 0.47 14.34 1.28
N ILE A 7 -0.84 14.58 1.41
CA ILE A 7 -1.55 15.34 2.44
C ILE A 7 -2.58 14.32 2.95
N ASP A 8 -2.53 13.79 4.16
CA ASP A 8 -2.25 14.46 5.43
C ASP A 8 -1.72 13.39 6.41
N GLN A 9 -0.48 13.56 6.87
CA GLN A 9 0.29 12.53 7.60
C GLN A 9 -0.12 12.42 9.09
N HIS A 10 -1.04 13.24 9.63
CA HIS A 10 -1.25 13.27 11.09
C HIS A 10 -2.71 13.21 11.61
N ASP A 11 -3.73 13.75 10.92
CA ASP A 11 -5.05 13.92 11.58
C ASP A 11 -6.04 12.73 11.45
N PHE A 12 -5.85 11.81 10.50
CA PHE A 12 -6.85 10.77 10.19
C PHE A 12 -6.48 9.34 10.64
N ILE A 13 -5.42 9.19 11.43
CA ILE A 13 -4.82 7.89 11.79
C ILE A 13 -5.62 7.15 12.89
N ILE A 14 -6.38 7.83 13.74
CA ILE A 14 -6.98 7.19 14.93
C ILE A 14 -8.30 6.44 14.63
N PHE A 15 -9.18 6.97 13.78
CA PHE A 15 -10.56 6.43 13.68
C PHE A 15 -10.73 5.21 12.78
N TYR A 16 -9.86 4.99 11.78
CA TYR A 16 -9.99 3.86 10.83
C TYR A 16 -9.04 2.68 11.14
N SER A 17 -8.14 2.85 12.12
CA SER A 17 -7.05 1.92 12.44
C SER A 17 -7.52 0.56 12.98
N PHE A 18 -8.58 0.52 13.79
CA PHE A 18 -8.96 -0.68 14.54
C PHE A 18 -9.32 -1.90 13.67
N LYS A 19 -9.89 -1.67 12.48
CA LYS A 19 -10.38 -2.74 11.59
C LYS A 19 -9.28 -3.39 10.75
N VAL A 20 -8.29 -2.61 10.30
CA VAL A 20 -7.10 -3.11 9.59
C VAL A 20 -6.08 -3.69 10.57
N PHE A 21 -5.96 -3.09 11.76
CA PHE A 21 -5.09 -3.59 12.83
C PHE A 21 -5.45 -5.03 13.25
N LEU A 22 -6.75 -5.33 13.42
CA LEU A 22 -7.23 -6.70 13.69
C LEU A 22 -6.97 -7.69 12.54
N LEU A 23 -7.09 -7.24 11.29
CA LEU A 23 -6.88 -8.08 10.10
C LEU A 23 -5.40 -8.41 9.87
N VAL A 24 -4.51 -7.45 10.12
CA VAL A 24 -3.06 -7.64 10.05
C VAL A 24 -2.55 -8.56 11.16
N ILE A 25 -3.08 -8.44 12.38
CA ILE A 25 -2.72 -9.35 13.49
C ILE A 25 -3.23 -10.78 13.24
N GLY A 26 -4.37 -10.94 12.57
CA GLY A 26 -4.94 -12.27 12.26
C GLY A 26 -4.15 -13.05 11.20
N CYS A 27 -3.75 -12.41 10.10
CA CYS A 27 -2.86 -13.00 9.08
C CYS A 27 -2.28 -11.93 8.13
N TYR A 28 -1.20 -11.27 8.52
CA TYR A 28 -0.45 -10.34 7.66
C TYR A 28 -0.08 -10.91 6.27
N PRO A 29 0.42 -12.16 6.12
CA PRO A 29 0.75 -12.68 4.79
C PRO A 29 -0.49 -12.87 3.91
N CYS A 30 -1.64 -13.22 4.49
CA CYS A 30 -2.90 -13.33 3.75
C CYS A 30 -3.37 -11.95 3.24
N TYR A 31 -3.24 -10.92 4.07
CA TYR A 31 -3.59 -9.55 3.68
C TYR A 31 -2.68 -9.06 2.54
N MET A 32 -1.37 -9.30 2.65
CA MET A 32 -0.43 -8.97 1.57
C MET A 32 -0.71 -9.78 0.31
N CYS A 33 -1.01 -11.08 0.41
CA CYS A 33 -1.45 -11.88 -0.73
C CYS A 33 -2.67 -11.31 -1.42
N HIS A 34 -3.67 -10.86 -0.66
CA HIS A 34 -4.84 -10.20 -1.23
C HIS A 34 -4.49 -8.91 -1.98
N MET A 35 -3.57 -8.09 -1.45
CA MET A 35 -3.11 -6.89 -2.13
C MET A 35 -2.34 -7.19 -3.41
N TYR A 36 -1.44 -8.18 -3.38
CA TYR A 36 -0.68 -8.62 -4.56
C TYR A 36 -1.57 -9.26 -5.63
N SER A 37 -2.59 -10.02 -5.21
CA SER A 37 -3.58 -10.60 -6.11
C SER A 37 -4.34 -9.55 -6.92
N ARG A 38 -4.56 -8.35 -6.36
CA ARG A 38 -5.18 -7.22 -7.09
C ARG A 38 -4.29 -6.62 -8.18
N TYR A 39 -2.99 -6.88 -8.14
CA TYR A 39 -2.07 -6.60 -9.23
C TYR A 39 -1.85 -7.81 -10.16
N GLU A 40 -2.64 -8.86 -9.97
CA GLU A 40 -2.49 -10.14 -10.68
C GLU A 40 -1.13 -10.83 -10.45
N GLU A 41 -0.50 -10.52 -9.32
CA GLU A 41 0.75 -11.15 -8.88
C GLU A 41 0.48 -12.38 -8.01
N CYS A 42 1.40 -13.33 -7.99
CA CYS A 42 1.27 -14.55 -7.16
C CYS A 42 1.27 -14.24 -5.65
N CYS A 43 0.48 -14.97 -4.87
CA CYS A 43 0.49 -14.90 -3.39
C CYS A 43 1.84 -15.34 -2.78
N ALA A 44 2.69 -16.05 -3.52
CA ALA A 44 4.05 -16.37 -3.08
C ALA A 44 4.97 -15.14 -3.06
N THR A 45 4.71 -14.14 -3.91
CA THR A 45 5.54 -12.93 -4.06
C THR A 45 5.76 -12.18 -2.74
N PRO A 46 4.73 -11.88 -1.92
CA PRO A 46 4.95 -11.23 -0.62
C PRO A 46 5.69 -12.09 0.42
N MET A 47 5.75 -13.42 0.25
CA MET A 47 6.49 -14.31 1.16
C MET A 47 7.98 -14.44 0.78
N CYS A 48 8.32 -14.25 -0.50
CA CYS A 48 9.70 -14.31 -0.98
C CYS A 48 10.46 -12.98 -0.84
N ILE A 49 9.77 -11.90 -0.44
CA ILE A 49 10.32 -10.54 -0.39
C ILE A 49 10.43 -10.10 1.08
N MET A 50 11.59 -9.53 1.44
CA MET A 50 11.86 -9.07 2.81
C MET A 50 10.96 -7.90 3.24
N PHE A 51 10.64 -6.98 2.31
CA PHE A 51 9.80 -5.80 2.56
C PHE A 51 8.68 -5.71 1.52
N PRO A 52 7.64 -6.55 1.61
CA PRO A 52 6.57 -6.60 0.60
C PRO A 52 5.79 -5.29 0.52
N GLY A 53 5.59 -4.59 1.65
CA GLY A 53 4.89 -3.30 1.68
C GLY A 53 5.64 -2.19 0.91
N LEU A 54 6.95 -2.06 1.12
CA LEU A 54 7.78 -1.11 0.39
C LEU A 54 7.83 -1.43 -1.11
N VAL A 55 8.04 -2.71 -1.45
CA VAL A 55 8.12 -3.13 -2.85
C VAL A 55 6.81 -2.84 -3.57
N LEU A 56 5.67 -3.26 -3.01
CA LEU A 56 4.36 -3.01 -3.61
C LEU A 56 4.09 -1.51 -3.78
N ARG A 57 4.51 -0.68 -2.82
CA ARG A 57 4.42 0.77 -2.91
C ARG A 57 5.25 1.33 -4.06
N THR A 58 6.51 0.91 -4.18
CA THR A 58 7.37 1.36 -5.29
C THR A 58 6.85 0.91 -6.64
N TYR A 59 6.34 -0.32 -6.72
CA TYR A 59 5.72 -0.88 -7.92
C TYR A 59 4.49 -0.07 -8.34
N HIS A 60 3.56 0.17 -7.41
CA HIS A 60 2.39 1.01 -7.62
C HIS A 60 2.74 2.41 -8.13
N ARG A 61 3.74 3.07 -7.52
CA ARG A 61 4.21 4.38 -7.97
C ARG A 61 4.82 4.34 -9.37
N GLY A 62 5.62 3.32 -9.66
CA GLY A 62 6.24 3.12 -10.97
C GLY A 62 5.19 2.98 -12.07
N LYS A 63 4.13 2.22 -11.81
CA LYS A 63 3.04 1.97 -12.75
C LYS A 63 2.19 3.20 -13.03
N HIS A 64 1.77 3.92 -11.98
CA HIS A 64 0.93 5.11 -12.13
C HIS A 64 1.72 6.41 -12.26
N ARG A 65 3.04 6.34 -12.50
CA ARG A 65 3.97 7.47 -12.63
C ARG A 65 3.81 8.52 -11.52
N ILE A 66 3.67 8.04 -10.29
CA ILE A 66 3.52 8.88 -9.10
C ILE A 66 4.92 9.34 -8.66
N THR A 67 5.18 10.65 -8.73
CA THR A 67 6.47 11.24 -8.36
C THR A 67 6.72 11.17 -6.85
N GLY A 68 7.88 10.65 -6.44
CA GLY A 68 8.28 10.54 -5.04
C GLY A 68 9.63 9.84 -4.88
N THR A 69 10.22 9.93 -3.69
CA THR A 69 11.51 9.30 -3.37
C THR A 69 11.31 8.02 -2.55
N VAL A 70 11.90 6.91 -2.99
CA VAL A 70 11.85 5.61 -2.28
C VAL A 70 12.37 5.71 -0.85
N PHE A 71 13.39 6.56 -0.62
CA PHE A 71 13.96 6.77 0.72
C PHE A 71 12.92 7.29 1.72
N ARG A 72 12.07 8.23 1.30
CA ARG A 72 11.02 8.78 2.17
C ARG A 72 9.98 7.70 2.51
N ASP A 73 9.66 6.84 1.54
CA ASP A 73 8.75 5.72 1.75
C ASP A 73 9.31 4.69 2.73
N TRP A 74 10.62 4.40 2.64
CA TRP A 74 11.31 3.53 3.58
C TRP A 74 11.29 4.08 5.01
N VAL A 75 11.52 5.39 5.19
CA VAL A 75 11.41 6.02 6.52
C VAL A 75 10.01 5.86 7.11
N TYR A 76 8.95 6.02 6.30
CA TYR A 76 7.58 5.82 6.75
C TYR A 76 7.24 4.35 7.02
N ASP A 77 7.77 3.43 6.21
CA ASP A 77 7.60 1.99 6.40
C ASP A 77 8.34 1.49 7.65
N CYS A 78 9.47 2.11 8.01
CA CYS A 78 10.18 1.84 9.27
C CYS A 78 9.46 2.42 10.50
N PHE A 79 8.88 3.62 10.41
CA PHE A 79 8.18 4.25 11.53
C PHE A 79 6.80 3.63 11.81
N CYS A 80 6.01 3.38 10.76
CA CYS A 80 4.71 2.73 10.88
C CYS A 80 4.38 1.92 9.61
N PRO A 81 4.85 0.66 9.51
CA PRO A 81 4.61 -0.18 8.33
C PRO A 81 3.11 -0.46 8.13
N LEU A 82 2.35 -0.50 9.22
CA LEU A 82 0.88 -0.66 9.20
C LEU A 82 0.18 0.54 8.56
N CYS A 83 0.52 1.75 9.01
CA CYS A 83 -0.03 2.99 8.46
C CYS A 83 0.32 3.09 6.97
N ALA A 84 1.56 2.72 6.64
CA ALA A 84 2.04 2.67 5.29
C ALA A 84 1.22 1.67 4.44
N ALA A 85 0.94 0.46 4.93
CA ALA A 85 0.09 -0.49 4.22
C ALA A 85 -1.36 0.01 4.06
N CYS A 86 -1.95 0.60 5.11
CA CYS A 86 -3.30 1.18 5.06
C CYS A 86 -3.43 2.31 4.03
N GLN A 87 -2.43 3.20 3.98
CA GLN A 87 -2.38 4.27 2.99
C GLN A 87 -2.34 3.69 1.57
N LEU A 88 -1.53 2.64 1.37
CA LEU A 88 -1.41 1.97 0.09
C LEU A 88 -2.75 1.33 -0.34
N ASP A 89 -3.48 0.67 0.56
CA ASP A 89 -4.80 0.08 0.25
C ASP A 89 -5.81 1.12 -0.21
N ARG A 90 -5.82 2.28 0.46
CA ARG A 90 -6.70 3.39 0.10
C ARG A 90 -6.37 3.92 -1.29
N ASP A 91 -5.08 4.11 -1.58
CA ASP A 91 -4.63 4.60 -2.89
C ASP A 91 -5.01 3.61 -4.01
N MET A 92 -4.81 2.31 -3.79
CA MET A 92 -5.25 1.27 -4.72
C MET A 92 -6.75 1.34 -4.98
N ARG A 93 -7.59 1.36 -3.94
CA ARG A 93 -9.05 1.46 -4.08
C ARG A 93 -9.48 2.74 -4.81
N TYR A 94 -8.77 3.84 -4.59
CA TYR A 94 -9.07 5.09 -5.28
C TYR A 94 -8.77 4.98 -6.79
N ILE A 95 -7.66 4.35 -7.15
CA ILE A 95 -7.28 4.15 -8.56
C ILE A 95 -8.18 3.13 -9.25
N GLU A 96 -8.51 2.03 -8.58
CA GLU A 96 -9.46 1.02 -9.06
C GLU A 96 -10.81 1.65 -9.39
N LYS A 97 -11.32 2.51 -8.51
CA LYS A 97 -12.59 3.23 -8.74
C LYS A 97 -12.53 4.21 -9.90
N ASN A 98 -11.38 4.84 -10.14
CA ASN A 98 -11.23 5.84 -11.21
C ASN A 98 -10.90 5.23 -12.58
N THR A 99 -10.16 4.12 -12.60
CA THR A 99 -9.60 3.54 -13.83
C THR A 99 -10.28 2.23 -14.21
N GLY A 100 -10.98 1.57 -13.27
CA GLY A 100 -11.60 0.25 -13.45
C GLY A 100 -10.64 -0.92 -13.30
N GLU A 101 -9.35 -0.71 -13.56
CA GLU A 101 -8.28 -1.72 -13.54
C GLU A 101 -7.05 -1.18 -12.78
N LEU A 102 -6.42 -2.02 -11.95
CA LEU A 102 -5.17 -1.71 -11.26
C LEU A 102 -3.94 -2.08 -12.11
N ASN A 103 -4.05 -3.16 -12.88
CA ASN A 103 -2.99 -3.69 -13.74
C ASN A 103 -3.15 -3.18 -15.18
N ILE A 104 -2.98 -1.88 -15.36
CA ILE A 104 -2.86 -1.24 -16.70
C ILE A 104 -1.54 -1.56 -17.40
#